data_AF-A0A6G0WV02-F1
#
_entry.id   AF-A0A6G0WV02-F1
#
_cell.length_a   1.000
_cell.length_b   1.000
_cell.length_c   1.000
_cell.angle_alpha   90.00
_cell.angle_beta   90.00
_cell.angle_gamma   90.00
#
_symmetry.space_group_name_H-M   'P 1'
#
loop_
_entity.id
_entity.type
_entity.pdbx_description
1 polymer ?
#
loop_
_entity_poly.entity_id
_entity_poly.type
_entity_poly.pdbx_seq_one_letter_code
_entity_poly.pdbx_strand_id
1 'polypeptide(L)'
;MPPTYTWICQPADVAWMKPMNAAMRKRWVEYLRDQVNNKGDSPFRIERPDRFEIVEWINTAWEDLSMSTIVNGFRKCGLIDVTYASDENMDDYGGEEDDLFEAAGVLESLMQCGVAELIELESEFCFDDDDQQQNNTA
;
A
#
# COMPACT_ATOMS: atom_id res chain seq x y z
N MET A 1 -10.34 1.60 20.17
CA MET A 1 -10.91 1.11 18.90
C MET A 1 -11.16 -0.38 19.05
N PRO A 2 -12.39 -0.89 18.83
CA PRO A 2 -12.63 -2.33 18.88
C PRO A 2 -11.75 -3.04 17.83
N PRO A 3 -11.09 -4.17 18.17
CA PRO A 3 -10.40 -5.00 17.18
C PRO A 3 -11.41 -5.38 16.08
N THR A 4 -11.01 -5.35 14.80
CA THR A 4 -11.82 -5.54 13.55
C THR A 4 -12.49 -4.32 12.91
N TYR A 5 -12.48 -3.16 13.56
CA TYR A 5 -13.11 -1.92 13.03
C TYR A 5 -12.11 -0.84 12.60
N THR A 6 -10.80 -1.13 12.63
CA THR A 6 -9.74 -0.17 12.25
C THR A 6 -9.94 0.40 10.85
N TRP A 7 -10.28 -0.45 9.87
CA TRP A 7 -10.46 -0.03 8.47
C TRP A 7 -11.56 1.02 8.24
N ILE A 8 -12.54 1.14 9.16
CA ILE A 8 -13.67 2.07 9.03
C ILE A 8 -13.56 3.31 9.93
N CYS A 9 -12.78 3.28 11.01
CA CYS A 9 -12.65 4.45 11.90
C CYS A 9 -11.22 5.02 12.01
N GLN A 10 -10.25 4.51 11.27
CA GLN A 10 -8.95 5.16 11.12
C GLN A 10 -8.94 6.02 9.83
N PRO A 11 -8.73 7.35 9.93
CA PRO A 11 -8.69 8.23 8.76
C PRO A 11 -7.73 7.76 7.66
N ALA A 12 -6.62 7.14 8.08
CA ALA A 12 -5.62 6.57 7.19
C ALA A 12 -6.19 5.46 6.32
N ASP A 13 -6.74 4.42 6.94
CA ASP A 13 -7.31 3.27 6.26
C ASP A 13 -8.51 3.65 5.38
N VAL A 14 -9.27 4.65 5.82
CA VAL A 14 -10.47 5.13 5.12
C VAL A 14 -10.14 5.95 3.86
N ALA A 15 -9.03 6.67 3.82
CA ALA A 15 -8.77 7.62 2.74
C ALA A 15 -7.44 7.44 2.00
N TRP A 16 -6.30 7.38 2.69
CA TRP A 16 -5.01 7.46 1.99
C TRP A 16 -4.19 6.17 1.96
N MET A 17 -4.43 5.21 2.85
CA MET A 17 -3.72 3.92 2.80
C MET A 17 -4.04 3.13 1.54
N LYS A 18 -5.30 3.17 1.06
CA LYS A 18 -5.69 2.52 -0.19
C LYS A 18 -4.94 3.06 -1.41
N PRO A 19 -5.00 4.37 -1.74
CA PRO A 19 -4.26 4.90 -2.88
C PRO A 19 -2.74 4.77 -2.72
N MET A 20 -2.21 4.90 -1.50
CA MET A 20 -0.78 4.70 -1.26
C MET A 20 -0.36 3.24 -1.54
N ASN A 21 -1.15 2.26 -1.10
CA ASN A 21 -0.91 0.85 -1.42
C ASN A 21 -1.04 0.55 -2.93
N ALA A 22 -1.99 1.19 -3.62
CA ALA A 22 -2.14 1.07 -5.08
C ALA A 22 -0.89 1.60 -5.81
N ALA A 23 -0.42 2.79 -5.45
CA ALA A 23 0.81 3.38 -5.99
C ALA A 23 2.04 2.47 -5.76
N MET A 24 2.18 1.89 -4.57
CA MET A 24 3.25 0.94 -4.26
C MET A 24 3.17 -0.32 -5.11
N ARG A 25 1.97 -0.87 -5.32
CA ARG A 25 1.78 -2.04 -6.20
C ARG A 25 2.14 -1.72 -7.64
N LYS A 26 1.75 -0.55 -8.15
CA LYS A 26 2.12 -0.10 -9.49
C LYS A 26 3.64 -0.02 -9.66
N ARG A 27 4.35 0.63 -8.74
CA ARG A 27 5.83 0.69 -8.78
C ARG A 27 6.48 -0.68 -8.70
N TRP A 28 5.94 -1.58 -7.87
CA TRP A 28 6.40 -2.96 -7.83
C TRP A 28 6.24 -3.68 -9.17
N VAL A 29 5.09 -3.53 -9.82
CA VAL A 29 4.78 -4.11 -11.13
C VAL A 29 5.71 -3.54 -12.22
N GLU A 30 5.95 -2.23 -12.22
CA GLU A 30 6.92 -1.57 -13.12
C GLU A 30 8.34 -2.11 -12.90
N TYR A 31 8.78 -2.20 -11.64
CA TYR A 31 10.08 -2.75 -11.26
C TYR A 31 10.26 -4.20 -11.72
N LEU A 32 9.24 -5.05 -11.57
CA LEU A 32 9.27 -6.42 -12.07
C LEU A 32 9.34 -6.48 -13.61
N ARG A 33 8.63 -5.61 -14.32
CA ARG A 33 8.72 -5.52 -15.79
C ARG A 33 10.12 -5.16 -16.24
N ASP A 34 10.76 -4.20 -15.58
CA ASP A 34 12.11 -3.78 -15.91
C ASP A 34 13.11 -4.91 -15.68
N GLN A 35 12.97 -5.69 -14.60
CA GLN A 35 13.79 -6.88 -14.41
C GLN A 35 13.58 -7.91 -15.53
N VAL A 36 12.33 -8.19 -15.89
CA VAL A 36 12.00 -9.17 -16.95
C VAL A 36 12.58 -8.73 -18.29
N ASN A 37 12.49 -7.43 -18.61
CA ASN A 37 13.02 -6.86 -19.85
C ASN A 37 14.55 -6.86 -19.89
N ASN A 38 15.20 -6.69 -18.74
CA ASN A 38 16.66 -6.66 -18.61
C ASN A 38 17.28 -8.03 -18.34
N LYS A 39 16.49 -9.11 -18.38
CA LYS A 39 17.02 -10.47 -18.15
C LYS A 39 18.03 -10.85 -19.23
N GLY A 40 19.17 -11.37 -18.81
CA GLY A 40 20.13 -12.02 -19.71
C GLY A 40 19.73 -13.46 -20.05
N ASP A 41 20.66 -14.23 -20.61
CA ASP A 41 20.46 -15.66 -20.93
C ASP A 41 20.37 -16.58 -19.69
N SER A 42 20.57 -16.03 -18.48
CA SER A 42 20.45 -16.78 -17.22
C SER A 42 18.99 -17.01 -16.81
N PRO A 43 18.69 -18.07 -16.03
CA PRO A 43 17.36 -18.27 -15.46
C PRO A 43 16.93 -17.01 -14.69
N PHE A 44 15.73 -16.53 -15.00
CA PHE A 44 15.22 -15.30 -14.41
C PHE A 44 14.91 -15.52 -12.93
N ARG A 45 15.45 -14.65 -12.08
CA ARG A 45 15.18 -14.61 -10.64
C ARG A 45 14.69 -13.21 -10.30
N ILE A 46 13.58 -13.15 -9.58
CA ILE A 46 13.07 -11.87 -9.06
C ILE A 46 14.03 -11.36 -8.00
N GLU A 47 14.59 -10.18 -8.24
CA GLU A 47 15.37 -9.44 -7.25
C GLU A 47 14.45 -8.58 -6.41
N ARG A 48 14.80 -8.40 -5.14
CA ARG A 48 14.08 -7.49 -4.24
C ARG A 48 14.63 -6.06 -4.44
N PRO A 49 13.77 -5.03 -4.43
CA PRO A 49 14.20 -3.64 -4.41
C PRO A 49 15.04 -3.36 -3.18
N ASP A 50 15.97 -2.42 -3.30
CA ASP A 50 16.70 -1.92 -2.16
C ASP A 50 15.81 -1.07 -1.25
N ARG A 51 16.19 -0.92 0.03
CA ARG A 51 15.46 -0.08 0.98
C ARG A 51 15.37 1.37 0.53
N PHE A 52 16.40 1.90 -0.13
CA PHE A 52 16.38 3.26 -0.67
C PHE A 52 15.34 3.42 -1.78
N GLU A 53 15.21 2.43 -2.67
CA GLU A 53 14.18 2.44 -3.73
C GLU A 53 12.78 2.41 -3.12
N ILE A 54 12.55 1.56 -2.11
CA ILE A 54 11.25 1.49 -1.41
C ILE A 54 10.91 2.84 -0.75
N VAL A 55 11.89 3.47 -0.08
CA VAL A 55 11.68 4.78 0.55
C VAL A 55 11.39 5.85 -0.49
N GLU A 56 12.06 5.82 -1.64
CA GLU A 56 11.76 6.73 -2.75
C GLU A 56 10.32 6.52 -3.26
N TRP A 57 9.87 5.28 -3.45
CA TRP A 57 8.50 4.98 -3.88
C TRP A 57 7.46 5.49 -2.88
N ILE A 58 7.70 5.29 -1.58
CA ILE A 58 6.83 5.81 -0.52
C ILE A 58 6.79 7.33 -0.56
N ASN A 59 7.93 8.00 -0.70
CA ASN A 59 7.99 9.45 -0.78
C ASN A 59 7.22 9.98 -1.99
N THR A 60 7.42 9.39 -3.18
CA THR A 60 6.68 9.83 -4.37
C THR A 60 5.18 9.59 -4.21
N ALA A 61 4.77 8.41 -3.71
CA ALA A 61 3.35 8.12 -3.48
C ALA A 61 2.71 9.08 -2.46
N TRP A 62 3.49 9.53 -1.47
CA TRP A 62 3.05 10.53 -0.50
C TRP A 62 2.94 11.94 -1.11
N GLU A 63 3.89 12.34 -1.95
CA GLU A 63 3.86 13.63 -2.65
C GLU A 63 2.70 13.74 -3.64
N ASP A 64 2.34 12.63 -4.30
CA ASP A 64 1.19 12.54 -5.21
C ASP A 64 -0.16 12.54 -4.49
N LEU A 65 -0.19 12.30 -3.17
CA LEU A 65 -1.40 12.27 -2.37
C LEU A 65 -1.94 13.69 -2.13
N SER A 66 -3.19 13.92 -2.54
CA SER A 66 -3.81 15.23 -2.34
C SER A 66 -4.15 15.51 -0.87
N MET A 67 -3.99 16.77 -0.46
CA MET A 67 -4.44 17.25 0.85
C MET A 67 -5.95 16.98 1.06
N SER A 68 -6.77 17.06 0.00
CA SER A 68 -8.20 16.75 0.06
C SER A 68 -8.46 15.30 0.47
N THR A 69 -7.65 14.35 0.01
CA THR A 69 -7.75 12.93 0.39
C THR A 69 -7.53 12.77 1.90
N ILE A 70 -6.50 13.42 2.45
CA ILE A 70 -6.23 13.40 3.89
C ILE A 70 -7.42 13.96 4.67
N VAL A 71 -7.87 15.17 4.33
CA VAL A 71 -8.99 15.83 5.02
C VAL A 71 -10.28 15.00 4.92
N ASN A 72 -10.54 14.38 3.78
CA ASN A 72 -11.70 13.50 3.58
C ASN A 72 -11.65 12.26 4.49
N GLY A 73 -10.47 11.71 4.78
CA GLY A 73 -10.32 10.63 5.76
C GLY A 73 -10.81 11.05 7.15
N PHE A 74 -10.39 12.22 7.61
CA PHE A 74 -10.82 12.75 8.91
C PHE A 74 -12.33 13.09 8.93
N ARG A 75 -12.89 13.62 7.83
CA ARG A 75 -14.34 13.86 7.71
C ARG A 75 -15.13 12.56 7.76
N LYS A 76 -14.74 11.54 7.00
CA LYS A 76 -15.43 10.24 6.95
C LYS A 76 -15.39 9.51 8.29
N CYS A 77 -14.36 9.73 9.11
CA CYS A 77 -14.30 9.22 10.47
C CYS A 77 -15.03 10.11 11.51
N GLY A 78 -15.69 11.19 11.10
CA GLY A 78 -16.44 12.08 11.98
C GLY A 78 -15.55 12.92 12.92
N LEU A 79 -14.27 13.10 12.60
CA LEU A 79 -13.30 13.83 13.42
C LEU A 79 -13.25 15.34 13.09
N ILE A 80 -13.81 15.75 11.95
CA ILE A 80 -13.95 17.15 11.53
C ILE A 80 -15.44 17.42 11.32
N ASP A 81 -15.95 18.49 11.92
CA ASP A 81 -17.35 18.89 11.80
C ASP A 81 -17.67 19.38 10.38
N VAL A 82 -18.77 18.88 9.79
CA VAL A 82 -19.18 19.13 8.40
C VAL A 82 -19.86 20.51 8.26
N THR A 83 -20.07 21.22 9.37
CA THR A 83 -20.94 22.41 9.45
C THR A 83 -20.45 23.67 8.70
N TYR A 84 -19.29 23.67 8.03
CA TYR A 84 -18.83 24.83 7.24
C TYR A 84 -18.21 24.53 5.87
N ALA A 85 -18.40 23.34 5.30
CA ALA A 85 -17.96 23.08 3.93
C ALA A 85 -19.11 22.53 3.10
N SER A 86 -19.95 23.45 2.62
CA SER A 86 -20.72 23.25 1.39
C SER A 86 -19.73 23.08 0.24
N ASP A 87 -19.29 21.85 -0.01
CA ASP A 87 -18.74 21.49 -1.30
C ASP A 87 -19.17 20.06 -1.64
N GLU A 88 -20.08 20.00 -2.59
CA GLU A 88 -20.75 18.84 -3.15
C GLU A 88 -19.79 18.22 -4.15
N ASN A 89 -18.80 17.49 -3.65
CA ASN A 89 -17.95 16.61 -4.46
C ASN A 89 -17.72 15.32 -3.67
N MET A 90 -18.74 14.47 -3.70
CA MET A 90 -18.65 13.09 -3.28
C MET A 90 -18.02 12.31 -4.43
N ASP A 91 -16.70 12.42 -4.53
CA ASP A 91 -15.92 11.66 -5.49
C ASP A 91 -16.00 10.20 -5.05
N ASP A 92 -16.88 9.46 -5.73
CA ASP A 92 -16.88 8.01 -5.76
C ASP A 92 -15.52 7.58 -6.32
N TYR A 93 -14.63 7.11 -5.45
CA TYR A 93 -13.31 6.64 -5.83
C TYR A 93 -13.45 5.26 -6.50
N GLY A 94 -14.04 5.25 -7.70
CA GLY A 94 -14.21 4.10 -8.58
C GLY A 94 -12.93 3.77 -9.32
N GLY A 95 -11.86 3.44 -8.59
CA GLY A 95 -10.55 3.07 -9.13
C GLY A 95 -10.27 1.57 -9.08
N GLU A 96 -11.28 0.71 -9.25
CA GLU A 96 -11.12 -0.74 -9.06
C GLU A 96 -10.61 -1.51 -10.31
N GLU A 97 -10.54 -0.89 -11.49
CA GLU A 97 -10.31 -1.65 -12.74
C GLU A 97 -8.89 -1.55 -13.35
N ASP A 98 -8.07 -0.55 -13.00
CA ASP A 98 -6.79 -0.31 -13.70
C ASP A 98 -5.62 -1.18 -13.17
N ASP A 99 -5.54 -1.39 -11.85
CA ASP A 99 -4.45 -2.14 -11.21
C ASP A 99 -4.43 -3.64 -11.59
N LEU A 100 -5.61 -4.24 -11.80
CA LEU A 100 -5.73 -5.68 -12.05
C LEU A 100 -5.25 -6.06 -13.45
N PHE A 101 -5.53 -5.21 -14.44
CA PHE A 101 -5.10 -5.40 -15.81
C PHE A 101 -3.57 -5.29 -15.93
N GLU A 102 -2.97 -4.37 -15.17
CA GLU A 102 -1.53 -4.14 -15.19
C GLU A 102 -0.74 -5.32 -14.60
N ALA A 103 -1.21 -5.86 -13.47
CA ALA A 103 -0.59 -7.02 -12.80
C ALA A 103 -0.70 -8.31 -13.63
N ALA A 104 -1.80 -8.50 -14.35
CA ALA A 104 -2.03 -9.69 -15.18
C ALA A 104 -0.95 -9.86 -16.27
N GLY A 105 -0.54 -8.77 -16.93
CA GLY A 105 0.51 -8.82 -17.95
C GLY A 105 1.90 -9.19 -17.39
N VAL A 106 2.19 -8.80 -16.15
CA VAL A 106 3.43 -9.20 -15.47
C VAL A 106 3.41 -10.69 -15.13
N LEU A 107 2.28 -11.20 -14.64
CA LEU A 107 2.14 -12.61 -14.33
C LEU A 107 2.38 -13.50 -15.56
N GLU A 108 1.81 -13.15 -16.71
CA GLU A 108 2.04 -13.88 -17.97
C GLU A 108 3.53 -13.87 -18.37
N SER A 109 4.17 -12.71 -18.24
CA SER A 109 5.60 -12.55 -18.54
C SER A 109 6.47 -13.39 -17.60
N LEU A 110 6.14 -13.43 -16.31
CA LEU A 110 6.82 -14.27 -15.31
C LEU A 110 6.65 -15.77 -15.62
N MET A 111 5.46 -16.20 -16.02
CA MET A 111 5.20 -17.59 -16.43
C MET A 111 6.06 -18.00 -17.62
N GLN A 112 6.26 -17.11 -18.60
CA GLN A 112 7.16 -17.35 -19.73
C GLN A 112 8.65 -17.32 -19.34
N CYS A 113 9.00 -16.66 -18.23
CA CYS A 113 10.37 -16.63 -17.71
C CYS A 113 10.74 -17.87 -16.86
N GLY A 114 9.78 -18.74 -16.53
CA GLY A 114 10.05 -19.98 -15.78
C GLY A 114 10.49 -19.76 -14.33
N VAL A 115 9.95 -18.73 -13.66
CA VAL A 115 10.31 -18.39 -12.26
C VAL A 115 9.85 -19.49 -11.32
N ALA A 116 10.80 -20.14 -10.64
CA ALA A 116 10.53 -21.10 -9.58
C ALA A 116 10.73 -20.43 -8.21
N GLU A 117 9.78 -20.66 -7.31
CA GLU A 117 9.73 -20.26 -5.88
C GLU A 117 9.26 -18.83 -5.55
N LEU A 118 7.96 -18.71 -5.28
CA LEU A 118 7.36 -17.67 -4.44
C LEU A 118 7.17 -18.28 -3.04
N ILE A 119 8.05 -17.97 -2.09
CA ILE A 119 7.85 -18.31 -0.67
C ILE A 119 7.14 -17.14 0.01
N GLU A 120 6.02 -17.47 0.65
CA GLU A 120 5.08 -16.63 1.40
C GLU A 120 5.78 -15.66 2.37
N LEU A 121 5.74 -14.36 2.06
CA LEU A 121 6.14 -13.28 2.98
C LEU A 121 4.94 -12.80 3.82
N GLU A 122 4.20 -13.72 4.44
CA GLU A 122 3.20 -13.36 5.47
C GLU A 122 3.74 -13.54 6.91
N SER A 123 4.93 -14.13 7.10
CA SER A 123 5.37 -14.61 8.42
C SER A 123 6.26 -13.67 9.26
N GLU A 124 6.78 -12.54 8.74
CA GLU A 124 7.84 -11.78 9.45
C GLU A 124 7.43 -10.39 9.98
N PHE A 125 6.14 -10.11 10.13
CA PHE A 125 5.68 -8.93 10.89
C PHE A 125 5.29 -9.31 12.33
N CYS A 126 6.21 -9.93 13.08
CA CYS A 126 6.12 -9.92 14.54
C CYS A 126 6.48 -8.52 15.03
N PHE A 127 5.48 -7.74 15.42
CA PHE A 127 5.71 -6.64 16.35
C PHE A 127 6.06 -7.28 17.69
N ASP A 128 7.29 -7.09 18.16
CA ASP A 128 7.63 -7.39 19.55
C ASP A 128 6.79 -6.48 20.45
N ASP A 129 5.68 -7.03 20.96
CA ASP A 129 4.87 -6.45 22.03
C ASP A 129 5.65 -6.58 23.35
N ASP A 130 6.43 -5.55 23.70
CA ASP A 130 6.92 -5.36 25.06
C ASP A 130 6.33 -4.07 25.65
N ASP A 131 5.11 -4.19 26.17
CA ASP A 131 4.65 -3.34 27.27
C ASP A 131 3.52 -4.01 28.07
N GLN A 132 3.86 -4.61 29.20
CA GLN A 132 2.95 -4.79 30.34
C GLN A 132 3.66 -4.53 31.68
N GLN A 133 3.42 -3.30 32.17
CA GLN A 133 2.87 -2.99 33.49
C GLN A 133 3.77 -2.93 34.74
N GLN A 134 3.88 -1.69 35.21
CA GLN A 134 4.00 -1.21 36.59
C GLN A 134 3.25 -2.09 37.63
N ASN A 135 3.88 -2.37 38.78
CA ASN A 135 3.50 -1.77 40.08
C ASN A 135 4.15 -2.43 41.32
N ASN A 136 4.52 -1.55 42.27
CA ASN A 136 4.61 -1.70 43.72
C ASN A 136 5.72 -2.55 44.37
N THR A 137 6.56 -1.92 45.20
CA THR A 137 6.76 -2.34 46.60
C THR A 137 7.19 -1.17 47.50
N ALA A 138 6.48 -1.06 48.64
CA ALA A 138 6.74 -0.40 49.93
C ALA A 138 6.93 1.13 50.02
#